data_AF-A0A2G5I573-F1
#
_entry.id   AF-A0A2G5I573-F1
#
_cell.length_a   1.000
_cell.length_b   1.000
_cell.length_c   1.000
_cell.angle_alpha   90.00
_cell.angle_beta   90.00
_cell.angle_gamma   90.00
#
_symmetry.space_group_name_H-M   'P 1'
#
loop_
_entity.id
_entity.type
_entity.pdbx_description
1 polymer ?
#
loop_
_entity_poly.entity_id
_entity_poly.type
_entity_poly.pdbx_seq_one_letter_code
_entity_poly.pdbx_strand_id
1 'polypeptide(L)'
;MADTRWRGWSSGIRWVLVAIFLMSLVTWAIGCAFTARFANAPIGDSPYYSRISTAELYFYAAGFPMATMLAAVIDFVLHMRGWLSPVVSIIWSLIAFGVWIWVLLMWGVTEWSPDTGGILDLYMYDYAVNGIDVYGDGLFYSRVSTGSVAALLTLVQLSFAARAVDLERKERKARVGKLEGA
;
A
#
# COMPACT_ATOMS: atom_id res chain seq x y z
N MET A 1 26.84 18.69 12.59
CA MET A 1 25.89 17.63 12.14
C MET A 1 25.64 17.83 10.66
N ALA A 2 25.75 16.78 9.85
CA ALA A 2 25.36 16.85 8.44
C ALA A 2 23.84 17.04 8.36
N ASP A 3 23.40 18.08 7.66
CA ASP A 3 22.01 18.41 7.43
C ASP A 3 21.41 17.38 6.45
N THR A 4 20.81 16.31 6.98
CA THR A 4 20.27 15.16 6.22
C THR A 4 18.86 15.40 5.68
N ARG A 5 18.39 16.64 5.72
CA ARG A 5 17.03 17.03 5.31
C ARG A 5 16.96 17.16 3.79
N TRP A 6 15.77 16.95 3.24
CA TRP A 6 15.47 17.28 1.84
C TRP A 6 15.76 18.76 1.57
N ARG A 7 16.92 19.06 0.96
CA ARG A 7 17.24 20.40 0.49
C ARG A 7 16.56 20.63 -0.84
N GLY A 8 15.44 21.35 -0.78
CA GLY A 8 14.62 21.68 -1.93
C GLY A 8 13.22 21.12 -1.76
N TRP A 9 12.25 22.04 -1.76
CA TRP A 9 10.86 21.72 -2.02
C TRP A 9 10.74 21.24 -3.46
N SER A 10 11.12 19.99 -3.75
CA SER A 10 10.75 19.42 -5.04
C SER A 10 9.24 19.23 -5.00
N SER A 11 8.52 20.07 -5.73
CA SER A 11 7.05 20.04 -5.78
C SER A 11 6.53 18.63 -6.10
N GLY A 12 7.31 17.85 -6.86
CA GLY A 12 7.01 16.47 -7.24
C GLY A 12 6.82 15.50 -6.07
N ILE A 13 7.74 15.43 -5.09
CA ILE A 13 7.59 14.42 -4.03
C ILE A 13 6.38 14.71 -3.14
N ARG A 14 6.07 15.98 -2.90
CA ARG A 14 4.88 16.37 -2.12
C ARG A 14 3.61 15.78 -2.73
N TRP A 15 3.45 15.88 -4.04
CA TRP A 15 2.28 15.34 -4.73
C TRP A 15 2.28 13.81 -4.78
N VAL A 16 3.45 13.17 -4.90
CA VAL A 16 3.57 11.71 -4.83
C VAL A 16 3.13 11.20 -3.46
N LEU A 17 3.60 11.82 -2.36
CA LEU A 17 3.20 11.42 -1.01
C LEU A 17 1.69 11.57 -0.77
N VAL A 18 1.10 12.68 -1.26
CA VAL A 18 -0.36 12.88 -1.23
C VAL A 18 -1.08 11.81 -2.05
N ALA A 19 -0.58 11.47 -3.24
CA ALA A 19 -1.18 10.44 -4.08
C ALA A 19 -1.11 9.05 -3.42
N ILE A 20 0.03 8.67 -2.83
CA ILE A 20 0.18 7.40 -2.09
C ILE A 20 -0.84 7.35 -0.96
N PHE A 21 -0.95 8.42 -0.18
CA PHE A 21 -1.93 8.52 0.90
C PHE A 21 -3.36 8.32 0.39
N LEU A 22 -3.77 9.07 -0.63
CA LEU A 22 -5.13 9.00 -1.17
C LEU A 22 -5.45 7.62 -1.76
N MET A 23 -4.53 7.02 -2.53
CA MET A 23 -4.76 5.69 -3.09
C MET A 23 -4.80 4.61 -2.02
N SER A 24 -3.97 4.72 -0.98
CA SER A 24 -4.00 3.78 0.15
C SER A 24 -5.27 3.94 1.00
N LEU A 25 -5.74 5.18 1.20
CA LEU A 25 -7.00 5.50 1.88
C LEU A 25 -8.20 4.93 1.11
N VAL A 26 -8.25 5.12 -0.21
CA VAL A 26 -9.30 4.55 -1.07
C VAL A 26 -9.27 3.02 -0.99
N THR A 27 -8.09 2.41 -1.08
CA THR A 27 -7.96 0.95 -0.99
C THR A 27 -8.43 0.43 0.36
N TRP A 28 -8.11 1.13 1.47
CA TRP A 28 -8.60 0.80 2.80
C TRP A 28 -10.14 0.91 2.90
N ALA A 29 -10.72 2.00 2.39
CA ALA A 29 -12.17 2.19 2.37
C ALA A 29 -12.89 1.09 1.59
N ILE A 30 -12.35 0.69 0.44
CA ILE A 30 -12.88 -0.44 -0.35
C ILE A 30 -12.72 -1.76 0.43
N GLY A 31 -11.60 -1.97 1.15
CA GLY A 31 -11.41 -3.11 2.03
C GLY A 31 -12.43 -3.20 3.18
N CYS A 32 -12.78 -2.06 3.78
CA CYS A 32 -13.84 -1.97 4.79
C CYS A 32 -15.21 -2.32 4.18
N ALA A 33 -15.53 -1.79 3.00
CA ALA A 33 -16.78 -2.09 2.29
C ALA A 33 -16.88 -3.58 1.92
N PHE A 34 -15.78 -4.17 1.45
CA PHE A 34 -15.67 -5.60 1.19
C PHE A 34 -15.96 -6.43 2.45
N THR A 35 -15.31 -6.08 3.56
CA THR A 35 -15.51 -6.75 4.86
C THR A 35 -16.97 -6.69 5.30
N ALA A 36 -17.61 -5.53 5.18
CA ALA A 36 -19.01 -5.33 5.56
C ALA A 36 -19.98 -6.13 4.67
N ARG A 37 -19.74 -6.20 3.35
CA ARG A 37 -20.57 -7.01 2.44
C ARG A 37 -20.46 -8.50 2.75
N PHE A 38 -19.24 -9.00 2.94
CA PHE A 38 -19.00 -10.39 3.32
C PHE A 38 -19.60 -10.76 4.67
N ALA A 39 -19.50 -9.89 5.68
CA ALA A 39 -20.06 -10.16 7.00
C ALA A 39 -21.59 -10.32 6.99
N ASN A 40 -22.26 -9.66 6.03
CA ASN A 40 -23.71 -9.70 5.86
C ASN A 40 -24.18 -10.72 4.81
N ALA A 41 -23.26 -11.40 4.11
CA ALA A 41 -23.62 -12.38 3.10
C ALA A 41 -24.23 -13.65 3.75
N PRO A 42 -25.32 -14.19 3.19
CA PRO A 42 -25.90 -15.44 3.65
C PRO A 42 -24.92 -16.59 3.39
N ILE A 43 -24.72 -17.47 4.37
CA ILE A 43 -23.93 -18.69 4.20
C ILE A 43 -24.86 -19.73 3.59
N GLY A 44 -24.48 -20.35 2.47
CA GLY A 44 -25.23 -21.48 1.91
C GLY A 44 -25.26 -22.66 2.89
N ASP A 45 -26.34 -23.43 2.90
CA ASP A 45 -26.53 -24.58 3.79
C ASP A 45 -25.56 -25.73 3.44
N SER A 46 -24.28 -25.57 3.80
CA SER A 46 -23.25 -26.60 3.65
C SER A 46 -22.70 -26.98 5.03
N PRO A 47 -22.75 -28.27 5.41
CA PRO A 47 -22.25 -28.74 6.70
C PRO A 47 -20.72 -28.70 6.83
N TYR A 48 -19.99 -28.32 5.77
CA TYR A 48 -18.53 -28.32 5.73
C TYR A 48 -17.90 -26.94 5.99
N TYR A 49 -18.72 -25.90 6.17
CA TYR A 49 -18.27 -24.51 6.06
C TYR A 49 -18.69 -23.66 7.28
N SER A 50 -17.71 -23.08 7.99
CA SER A 50 -17.89 -22.29 9.21
C SER A 50 -17.56 -20.81 9.01
N ARG A 51 -18.48 -19.88 9.28
CA ARG A 51 -18.24 -18.43 9.08
C ARG A 51 -16.87 -17.96 9.58
N ILE A 52 -16.03 -17.41 8.69
CA ILE A 52 -14.79 -16.72 9.06
C ILE A 52 -15.12 -15.53 9.95
N SER A 53 -14.29 -15.31 10.98
CA SER A 53 -14.45 -14.15 11.86
C SER A 53 -14.38 -12.85 11.05
N THR A 54 -15.31 -11.92 11.31
CA THR A 54 -15.27 -10.59 10.70
C THR A 54 -13.95 -9.86 10.97
N ALA A 55 -13.31 -10.14 12.11
CA ALA A 55 -12.01 -9.58 12.44
C ALA A 55 -10.89 -10.13 11.54
N GLU A 56 -10.89 -11.44 11.27
CA GLU A 56 -9.91 -12.07 10.37
C GLU A 56 -10.06 -11.53 8.95
N LEU A 57 -11.31 -11.39 8.49
CA LEU A 57 -11.62 -10.80 7.20
C LEU A 57 -11.17 -9.33 7.11
N TYR A 58 -11.38 -8.55 8.17
CA TYR A 58 -10.92 -7.16 8.23
C TYR A 58 -9.39 -7.07 8.11
N PHE A 59 -8.66 -7.89 8.86
CA PHE A 59 -7.19 -7.88 8.78
C PHE A 59 -6.68 -8.25 7.39
N TYR A 60 -7.32 -9.23 6.75
CA TYR A 60 -7.02 -9.65 5.39
C TYR A 60 -7.34 -8.57 4.34
N ALA A 61 -8.52 -7.93 4.40
CA ALA A 61 -9.00 -7.03 3.37
C ALA A 61 -8.59 -5.55 3.58
N ALA A 62 -8.43 -5.11 4.83
CA ALA A 62 -8.31 -3.70 5.18
C ALA A 62 -7.12 -3.40 6.11
N GLY A 63 -6.65 -4.37 6.91
CA GLY A 63 -5.58 -4.17 7.89
C GLY A 63 -4.26 -3.65 7.29
N PHE A 64 -3.76 -4.29 6.24
CA PHE A 64 -2.53 -3.87 5.57
C PHE A 64 -2.65 -2.58 4.74
N PRO A 65 -3.76 -2.35 4.00
CA PRO A 65 -4.06 -1.04 3.42
C PRO A 65 -4.09 0.10 4.46
N MET A 66 -4.65 -0.14 5.65
CA MET A 66 -4.65 0.84 6.75
C MET A 66 -3.22 1.16 7.21
N ALA A 67 -2.38 0.15 7.40
CA ALA A 67 -0.99 0.34 7.83
C ALA A 67 -0.17 1.15 6.81
N THR A 68 -0.31 0.84 5.52
CA THR A 68 0.40 1.55 4.44
C THR A 68 -0.11 2.99 4.27
N MET A 69 -1.42 3.22 4.45
CA MET A 69 -2.00 4.56 4.52
C MET A 69 -1.40 5.38 5.66
N LEU A 70 -1.34 4.82 6.88
CA LEU A 70 -0.76 5.51 8.05
C LEU A 70 0.72 5.84 7.84
N ALA A 71 1.49 4.91 7.26
CA ALA A 71 2.89 5.15 6.91
C ALA A 71 3.03 6.33 5.92
N ALA A 72 2.20 6.38 4.88
CA ALA A 72 2.20 7.47 3.91
C ALA A 72 1.85 8.84 4.53
N VAL A 73 0.91 8.87 5.49
CA VAL A 73 0.59 10.10 6.25
C VAL A 73 1.78 10.56 7.08
N ILE A 74 2.45 9.64 7.78
CA ILE A 74 3.62 9.97 8.59
C ILE A 74 4.73 10.56 7.70
N ASP A 75 5.04 9.92 6.57
CA ASP A 75 6.03 10.42 5.61
C ASP A 75 5.65 11.80 5.07
N PHE A 76 4.37 12.02 4.74
CA PHE A 76 3.87 13.32 4.30
C PHE A 76 4.06 14.41 5.37
N VAL A 77 3.69 14.12 6.63
CA VAL A 77 3.84 15.08 7.74
C VAL A 77 5.32 15.38 8.02
N LEU A 78 6.17 14.36 8.01
CA LEU A 78 7.62 14.52 8.17
C LEU A 78 8.23 15.34 7.04
N HIS A 79 7.75 15.13 5.81
CA HIS A 79 8.18 15.91 4.65
C HIS A 79 7.76 17.38 4.78
N MET A 80 6.51 17.66 5.14
CA MET A 80 5.99 19.02 5.35
C MET A 80 6.72 19.78 6.45
N ARG A 81 7.20 19.08 7.49
CA ARG A 81 8.03 19.65 8.56
C ARG A 81 9.51 19.80 8.19
N GLY A 82 9.92 19.32 7.01
CA GLY A 82 11.31 19.29 6.57
C GLY A 82 12.18 18.34 7.41
N TRP A 83 11.58 17.36 8.08
CA TRP A 83 12.27 16.40 8.95
C TRP A 83 12.50 15.05 8.28
N LEU A 84 11.87 14.80 7.13
CA LEU A 84 12.07 13.58 6.38
C LEU A 84 13.50 13.52 5.81
N SER A 85 14.23 12.47 6.16
CA SER A 85 15.52 12.15 5.55
C SER A 85 15.30 11.34 4.27
N PRO A 86 16.00 11.63 3.15
CA PRO A 86 15.93 10.83 1.93
C PRO A 86 16.23 9.35 2.14
N VAL A 87 17.20 9.02 3.01
CA VAL A 87 17.57 7.64 3.32
C VAL A 87 16.43 6.92 4.05
N VAL A 88 15.78 7.60 4.98
CA VAL A 88 14.62 7.05 5.71
C VAL A 88 13.46 6.82 4.75
N SER A 89 13.22 7.75 3.81
CA SER A 89 12.21 7.59 2.76
C SER A 89 12.50 6.40 1.83
N ILE A 90 13.76 6.08 1.53
CA ILE A 90 14.13 4.89 0.75
C ILE A 90 13.72 3.62 1.50
N ILE A 91 14.08 3.51 2.77
CA ILE A 91 13.77 2.34 3.61
C ILE A 91 12.26 2.15 3.71
N TRP A 92 11.51 3.21 3.99
CA TRP A 92 10.05 3.13 4.06
C TRP A 92 9.39 2.78 2.74
N SER A 93 9.88 3.32 1.62
CA SER A 93 9.33 3.00 0.30
C SER A 93 9.54 1.51 -0.05
N LEU A 94 10.69 0.93 0.32
CA LEU A 94 10.96 -0.50 0.10
C LEU A 94 10.04 -1.39 0.96
N ILE A 95 9.86 -1.05 2.23
CA ILE A 95 8.96 -1.77 3.13
C ILE A 95 7.52 -1.68 2.61
N ALA A 96 7.05 -0.47 2.28
CA ALA A 96 5.70 -0.25 1.77
C ALA A 96 5.46 -1.01 0.46
N PHE A 97 6.42 -1.00 -0.46
CA PHE A 97 6.34 -1.76 -1.70
C PHE A 97 6.28 -3.28 -1.46
N GLY A 98 7.12 -3.80 -0.57
CA GLY A 98 7.12 -5.22 -0.20
C GLY A 98 5.79 -5.66 0.41
N VAL A 99 5.22 -4.84 1.29
CA VAL A 99 3.89 -5.08 1.87
C VAL A 99 2.82 -5.08 0.78
N TRP A 100 2.83 -4.12 -0.14
CA TRP A 100 1.87 -4.09 -1.25
C TRP A 100 1.96 -5.31 -2.16
N ILE A 101 3.17 -5.74 -2.54
CA ILE A 101 3.34 -6.97 -3.32
C ILE A 101 2.75 -8.16 -2.59
N TRP A 102 3.08 -8.31 -1.30
CA TRP A 102 2.58 -9.42 -0.50
C TRP A 102 1.04 -9.42 -0.41
N VAL A 103 0.43 -8.25 -0.17
CA VAL A 103 -1.03 -8.09 -0.15
C VAL A 103 -1.65 -8.45 -1.50
N LEU A 104 -1.11 -7.94 -2.60
CA LEU A 104 -1.63 -8.20 -3.95
C LEU A 104 -1.49 -9.66 -4.35
N LEU A 105 -0.38 -10.32 -3.97
CA LEU A 105 -0.18 -11.75 -4.16
C LEU A 105 -1.16 -12.56 -3.32
N MET A 106 -1.36 -12.20 -2.05
CA MET A 106 -2.34 -12.85 -1.19
C MET A 106 -3.73 -12.75 -1.82
N TRP A 107 -4.20 -11.54 -2.11
CA TRP A 107 -5.49 -11.32 -2.76
C TRP A 107 -5.62 -12.08 -4.10
N GLY A 108 -4.56 -12.11 -4.91
CA GLY A 108 -4.55 -12.84 -6.17
C GLY A 108 -4.65 -14.35 -6.00
N VAL A 109 -3.90 -14.94 -5.05
CA VAL A 109 -3.87 -16.39 -4.81
C VAL A 109 -5.13 -16.87 -4.08
N THR A 110 -5.65 -16.09 -3.13
CA THR A 110 -6.81 -16.51 -2.31
C THR A 110 -8.14 -16.23 -2.97
N GLU A 111 -8.26 -15.23 -3.87
CA GLU A 111 -9.55 -14.85 -4.48
C GLU A 111 -9.69 -15.27 -5.95
N TRP A 112 -8.59 -15.56 -6.68
CA TRP A 112 -8.63 -15.93 -8.12
C TRP A 112 -8.23 -17.38 -8.40
N SER A 113 -8.70 -18.34 -7.60
CA SER A 113 -8.52 -19.75 -7.97
C SER A 113 -9.80 -20.56 -7.84
N PRO A 114 -10.46 -20.86 -8.98
CA PRO A 114 -11.57 -21.81 -9.02
C PRO A 114 -11.15 -23.26 -8.67
N ASP A 115 -9.85 -23.60 -8.79
CA ASP A 115 -9.38 -24.99 -8.80
C ASP A 115 -8.33 -25.35 -7.71
N THR A 116 -7.81 -24.40 -6.92
CA THR A 116 -6.71 -24.72 -5.97
C THR A 116 -7.11 -24.84 -4.51
N GLY A 117 -8.39 -24.75 -4.14
CA GLY A 117 -8.82 -24.79 -2.73
C GLY A 117 -8.05 -23.76 -1.90
N GLY A 118 -8.29 -22.47 -2.20
CA GLY A 118 -7.51 -21.33 -1.72
C GLY A 118 -6.95 -21.47 -0.30
N ILE A 119 -5.72 -21.00 -0.08
CA ILE A 119 -5.03 -21.13 1.22
C ILE A 119 -5.84 -20.50 2.38
N LEU A 120 -6.74 -19.57 2.06
CA LEU A 120 -7.95 -19.37 2.86
C LEU A 120 -9.15 -19.85 2.03
N ASP A 121 -9.91 -20.81 2.56
CA ASP A 121 -11.30 -21.06 2.17
C ASP A 121 -12.14 -19.84 2.59
N LEU A 122 -11.86 -18.67 2.00
CA LEU A 122 -12.80 -17.57 1.92
C LEU A 122 -13.90 -18.10 1.02
N TYR A 123 -14.86 -18.75 1.68
CA TYR A 123 -16.03 -19.42 1.14
C TYR A 123 -16.37 -18.96 -0.27
N MET A 124 -16.60 -19.93 -1.17
CA MET A 124 -17.52 -19.72 -2.28
C MET A 124 -18.89 -19.38 -1.67
N TYR A 125 -19.08 -18.13 -1.27
CA TYR A 125 -20.39 -17.54 -1.13
C TYR A 125 -21.00 -17.66 -2.50
N ASP A 126 -22.11 -18.38 -2.56
CA ASP A 126 -22.74 -18.76 -3.81
C ASP A 126 -22.97 -17.50 -4.64
N TYR A 127 -22.21 -17.36 -5.73
CA TYR A 127 -22.33 -16.27 -6.71
C TYR A 127 -23.78 -16.13 -7.19
N ALA A 128 -24.59 -17.19 -7.07
CA ALA A 128 -25.94 -17.27 -7.63
C ALA A 128 -27.07 -17.23 -6.58
N VAL A 129 -26.83 -17.48 -5.28
CA VAL A 129 -27.92 -17.53 -4.30
C VAL A 129 -28.15 -16.16 -3.69
N ASN A 130 -29.04 -15.39 -4.36
CA ASN A 130 -29.65 -14.11 -3.96
C ASN A 130 -29.10 -12.82 -4.59
N GLY A 131 -28.29 -12.88 -5.64
CA GLY A 131 -27.87 -11.67 -6.39
C GLY A 131 -27.02 -10.69 -5.58
N ILE A 132 -26.44 -11.13 -4.46
CA ILE A 132 -25.43 -10.37 -3.71
C ILE A 132 -24.08 -10.76 -4.30
N ASP A 133 -23.67 -10.00 -5.31
CA ASP A 133 -22.37 -10.17 -5.93
C ASP A 133 -21.29 -9.64 -4.97
N VAL A 134 -20.71 -10.55 -4.20
CA VAL A 134 -19.65 -10.19 -3.23
C VAL A 134 -18.29 -10.06 -3.93
N TYR A 135 -18.14 -10.73 -5.07
CA TYR A 135 -16.92 -10.76 -5.88
C TYR A 135 -17.04 -9.98 -7.18
N GLY A 136 -18.17 -10.09 -7.88
CA GLY A 136 -18.54 -9.18 -8.94
C GLY A 136 -19.26 -7.94 -8.39
N ASP A 137 -19.44 -6.96 -9.26
CA ASP A 137 -19.47 -5.54 -8.93
C ASP A 137 -18.20 -5.00 -8.27
N GLY A 138 -17.09 -5.10 -9.00
CA GLY A 138 -16.08 -4.05 -9.07
C GLY A 138 -15.18 -3.85 -7.86
N LEU A 139 -15.52 -4.31 -6.65
CA LEU A 139 -14.75 -4.02 -5.43
C LEU A 139 -13.44 -4.80 -5.39
N PHE A 140 -13.41 -6.07 -5.80
CA PHE A 140 -12.17 -6.85 -5.89
C PHE A 140 -11.17 -6.18 -6.86
N TYR A 141 -11.58 -6.00 -8.11
CA TYR A 141 -10.74 -5.34 -9.11
C TYR A 141 -10.38 -3.91 -8.74
N SER A 142 -11.28 -3.17 -8.09
CA SER A 142 -10.98 -1.83 -7.60
C SER A 142 -9.89 -1.88 -6.52
N ARG A 143 -9.97 -2.79 -5.51
CA ARG A 143 -8.90 -2.96 -4.50
C ARG A 143 -7.56 -3.32 -5.13
N VAL A 144 -7.56 -4.27 -6.07
CA VAL A 144 -6.34 -4.70 -6.77
C VAL A 144 -5.77 -3.54 -7.58
N SER A 145 -6.61 -2.81 -8.32
CA SER A 145 -6.16 -1.68 -9.14
C SER A 145 -5.63 -0.52 -8.29
N THR A 146 -6.34 -0.10 -7.24
CA THR A 146 -5.92 1.01 -6.37
C THR A 146 -4.70 0.63 -5.54
N GLY A 147 -4.62 -0.61 -5.07
CA GLY A 147 -3.44 -1.14 -4.39
C GLY A 147 -2.22 -1.24 -5.31
N SER A 148 -2.41 -1.65 -6.57
CA SER A 148 -1.33 -1.68 -7.57
C SER A 148 -0.81 -0.27 -7.87
N VAL A 149 -1.70 0.72 -7.99
CA VAL A 149 -1.29 2.12 -8.16
C VAL A 149 -0.53 2.62 -6.92
N ALA A 150 -1.00 2.31 -5.70
CA ALA A 150 -0.28 2.65 -4.48
C ALA A 150 1.13 2.03 -4.46
N ALA A 151 1.27 0.75 -4.84
CA ALA A 151 2.56 0.08 -4.97
C ALA A 151 3.48 0.78 -5.97
N LEU A 152 2.99 1.12 -7.16
CA LEU A 152 3.76 1.84 -8.17
C LEU A 152 4.21 3.22 -7.68
N LEU A 153 3.33 3.95 -7.00
CA LEU A 153 3.67 5.26 -6.44
C LEU A 153 4.76 5.16 -5.36
N THR A 154 4.83 4.07 -4.58
CA THR A 154 5.95 3.86 -3.65
C THR A 154 7.30 3.68 -4.37
N LEU A 155 7.33 3.06 -5.56
CA LEU A 155 8.53 3.01 -6.40
C LEU A 155 8.92 4.39 -6.96
N VAL A 156 7.92 5.21 -7.27
CA VAL A 156 8.15 6.60 -7.69
C VAL A 156 8.75 7.41 -6.53
N GLN A 157 8.21 7.28 -5.30
CA GLN A 157 8.80 7.88 -4.09
C GLN A 157 10.25 7.43 -3.89
N LEU A 158 10.53 6.13 -4.02
CA LEU A 158 11.86 5.55 -3.94
C LEU A 158 12.83 6.20 -4.95
N SER A 159 12.38 6.38 -6.20
CA SER A 159 13.18 7.00 -7.27
C SER A 159 13.53 8.46 -6.95
N PHE A 160 12.57 9.23 -6.43
CA PHE A 160 12.82 10.60 -5.99
C PHE A 160 13.79 10.66 -4.80
N ALA A 161 13.65 9.76 -3.83
CA ALA A 161 14.51 9.69 -2.67
C ALA A 161 15.95 9.29 -3.03
N ALA A 162 16.13 8.31 -3.92
CA ALA A 162 17.44 7.90 -4.44
C ALA A 162 18.15 9.06 -5.15
N ARG A 163 17.41 9.80 -6.00
CA ARG A 163 17.95 10.97 -6.69
C ARG A 163 18.40 12.06 -5.71
N ALA A 164 17.66 12.28 -4.62
CA ALA A 164 18.04 13.24 -3.60
C ALA A 164 19.35 12.85 -2.89
N VAL A 165 19.53 11.57 -2.56
CA VAL A 165 20.79 11.06 -1.98
C VAL A 165 21.98 11.24 -2.93
N ASP A 166 21.79 10.95 -4.22
CA ASP A 166 22.86 11.09 -5.22
C ASP A 166 23.30 12.54 -5.43
N LEU A 167 22.34 13.48 -5.43
CA LEU A 167 22.63 14.91 -5.52
C LEU A 167 23.43 15.37 -4.30
N GLU A 168 23.02 14.96 -3.10
CA GLU A 168 23.75 15.28 -1.86
C GLU A 168 25.18 14.72 -1.88
N ARG A 169 25.36 13.48 -2.38
CA ARG A 169 26.68 12.87 -2.53
C ARG A 169 27.57 13.64 -3.49
N LYS A 170 27.02 14.13 -4.61
CA LYS A 170 27.74 14.97 -5.59
C LYS A 170 28.13 16.32 -4.98
N GLU A 171 27.22 16.97 -4.27
CA GLU A 171 27.50 18.25 -3.59
C GLU A 171 28.59 18.12 -2.53
N ARG A 172 28.56 17.04 -1.74
CA ARG A 172 29.61 16.77 -0.74
C ARG A 172 30.98 16.58 -1.41
N LYS A 173 31.07 15.78 -2.48
CA LYS A 173 32.31 15.59 -3.24
C LYS A 173 32.84 16.90 -3.83
N ALA A 174 31.95 17.73 -4.39
CA ALA A 174 32.33 19.03 -4.96
C ALA A 174 32.85 20.01 -3.89
N ARG A 175 32.29 19.98 -2.67
CA ARG A 175 32.80 20.80 -1.55
C ARG A 175 34.17 20.33 -1.07
N VAL A 176 34.38 19.01 -0.95
CA VAL A 176 35.68 18.44 -0.55
C VAL A 176 36.75 18.79 -1.57
N GLY A 177 36.49 18.61 -2.88
CA GLY A 177 37.45 18.96 -3.92
C GLY A 177 37.81 20.46 -3.97
N LYS A 178 36.89 21.35 -3.58
CA LYS A 178 37.18 22.80 -3.43
C LYS A 178 38.07 23.11 -2.22
N LEU A 179 38.03 22.29 -1.17
CA LEU A 179 38.86 22.45 0.03
C LEU A 179 40.25 21.86 -0.16
N GLU A 180 40.40 20.83 -1.01
CA GLU A 180 41.70 20.22 -1.34
C GLU A 180 42.47 21.00 -2.42
N GLY A 181 41.78 21.82 -3.22
CA GLY A 181 42.37 22.67 -4.26
C GLY A 181 42.71 24.11 -3.83
N ALA A 182 42.50 24.45 -2.56
CA ALA A 182 42.82 25.74 -1.95
C ALA A 182 44.01 25.61 -1.00
#